data_AF-A0A519HM84-F1
#
_entry.id   AF-A0A519HM84-F1
#
_cell.length_a   1.000
_cell.length_b   1.000
_cell.length_c   1.000
_cell.angle_alpha   90.00
_cell.angle_beta   90.00
_cell.angle_gamma   90.00
#
_symmetry.space_group_name_H-M   'P 1'
#
loop_
_entity.id
_entity.type
_entity.pdbx_description
1 polymer ?
#
loop_
_entity_poly.entity_id
_entity_poly.type
_entity_poly.pdbx_seq_one_letter_code
_entity_poly.pdbx_strand_id
1 'polypeptide(L)'
;MDAANAWEAVARVEFDILAACPAPGSGPRRIPIRIEHDPELFASSSHLGVNLVRGGTITLNADYLVTNRLCGRRGTIGREGCFYADALHELGHALGFSHDHVSPRAPDCVARQSTPEAEDADETYYDPASIMNYCNAERWKGRLSPADVCSISAAYGGPHGDRPSRASCYAMTGATMRGRVTGRRP
;
A
#
# COMPACT_ATOMS: atom_id res chain seq x y z
N MET A 1 3.91 16.26 7.56
CA MET A 1 3.60 16.06 6.13
C MET A 1 2.51 15.00 6.13
N ASP A 2 1.32 15.33 5.64
CA ASP A 2 0.13 14.49 5.81
C ASP A 2 0.12 13.38 4.74
N ALA A 3 -0.05 12.12 5.16
CA ALA A 3 -0.01 10.96 4.25
C ALA A 3 -1.15 11.02 3.21
N ALA A 4 -2.30 11.61 3.58
CA ALA A 4 -3.39 11.89 2.64
C ALA A 4 -2.93 12.76 1.47
N ASN A 5 -2.24 13.88 1.77
CA ASN A 5 -1.77 14.81 0.75
C ASN A 5 -0.88 14.16 -0.31
N ALA A 6 -0.14 13.10 0.03
CA ALA A 6 0.70 12.40 -0.94
C ALA A 6 -0.12 11.72 -2.03
N TRP A 7 -1.27 11.14 -1.68
CA TRP A 7 -2.22 10.55 -2.63
C TRP A 7 -3.05 11.62 -3.37
N GLU A 8 -3.55 12.62 -2.66
CA GLU A 8 -4.36 13.71 -3.23
C GLU A 8 -3.58 14.58 -4.21
N ALA A 9 -2.26 14.74 -4.00
CA ALA A 9 -1.41 15.51 -4.90
C ALA A 9 -1.25 14.85 -6.28
N VAL A 10 -1.50 13.55 -6.39
CA VAL A 10 -1.23 12.77 -7.61
C VAL A 10 -2.48 12.15 -8.22
N ALA A 11 -3.64 12.21 -7.56
CA ALA A 11 -4.89 11.70 -8.08
C ALA A 11 -6.09 12.52 -7.60
N ARG A 12 -7.21 12.40 -8.32
CA ARG A 12 -8.49 13.05 -7.99
C ARG A 12 -9.22 12.29 -6.88
N VAL A 13 -8.58 12.20 -5.74
CA VAL A 13 -9.09 11.62 -4.50
C VAL A 13 -9.04 12.70 -3.41
N GLU A 14 -9.89 12.56 -2.41
CA GLU A 14 -9.93 13.42 -1.23
C GLU A 14 -10.20 12.51 -0.03
N PHE A 15 -9.35 12.62 0.99
CA PHE A 15 -9.47 11.90 2.23
C PHE A 15 -10.10 12.80 3.29
N ASP A 16 -11.26 12.38 3.77
CA ASP A 16 -11.94 13.01 4.89
C ASP A 16 -11.59 12.21 6.16
N ILE A 17 -10.45 12.55 6.79
CA ILE A 17 -9.98 11.86 8.00
C ILE A 17 -10.76 12.40 9.19
N LEU A 18 -11.73 11.62 9.64
CA LEU A 18 -12.64 12.00 10.73
C LEU A 18 -12.26 11.30 12.04
N ALA A 19 -12.49 11.99 13.16
CA ALA A 19 -12.41 11.36 14.49
C ALA A 19 -13.49 10.27 14.70
N ALA A 20 -14.60 10.36 13.98
CA ALA A 20 -15.65 9.34 13.94
C ALA A 20 -16.34 9.34 12.57
N CYS A 21 -16.53 8.15 12.00
CA CYS A 21 -17.25 8.01 10.75
C CYS A 21 -18.77 8.15 10.95
N PRO A 22 -19.50 8.84 10.05
CA PRO A 22 -20.95 8.87 10.07
C PRO A 22 -21.54 7.47 9.81
N ALA A 23 -22.79 7.27 10.18
CA ALA A 23 -23.47 5.98 10.00
C ALA A 23 -23.47 5.56 8.51
N PRO A 24 -23.32 4.26 8.20
CA PRO A 24 -23.34 3.76 6.83
C PRO A 24 -24.57 4.27 6.06
N GLY A 25 -24.36 4.84 4.87
CA GLY A 25 -25.43 5.38 4.01
C GLY A 25 -25.84 6.83 4.31
N SER A 26 -25.26 7.48 5.32
CA SER A 26 -25.44 8.92 5.58
C SER A 26 -24.26 9.73 5.03
N GLY A 27 -24.44 10.40 3.90
CA GLY A 27 -23.44 11.29 3.29
C GLY A 27 -23.30 11.10 1.76
N PRO A 28 -22.46 11.94 1.10
CA PRO A 28 -22.04 11.68 -0.28
C PRO A 28 -21.40 10.28 -0.38
N ARG A 29 -21.32 9.68 -1.58
CA ARG A 29 -20.60 8.40 -1.81
C ARG A 29 -19.13 8.54 -1.39
N ARG A 30 -18.84 8.30 -0.10
CA ARG A 30 -17.55 8.46 0.56
C ARG A 30 -17.18 7.13 1.21
N ILE A 31 -15.90 6.81 1.22
CA ILE A 31 -15.37 5.68 1.99
C ILE A 31 -15.01 6.25 3.36
N PRO A 32 -15.82 6.04 4.41
CA PRO A 32 -15.42 6.41 5.76
C PRO A 32 -14.13 5.66 6.12
N ILE A 33 -13.14 6.37 6.66
CA ILE A 33 -11.92 5.79 7.21
C ILE A 33 -11.86 6.18 8.67
N ARG A 34 -11.96 5.19 9.55
CA ARG A 34 -11.66 5.36 10.97
C ARG A 34 -10.24 4.87 11.22
N ILE A 35 -9.41 5.69 11.87
CA ILE A 35 -8.06 5.30 12.34
C ILE A 35 -8.16 4.90 13.81
N GLU A 36 -7.95 3.61 14.12
CA GLU A 36 -7.88 3.12 15.50
C GLU A 36 -6.45 2.75 15.89
N HIS A 37 -6.05 3.16 17.09
CA HIS A 37 -4.83 2.69 17.73
C HIS A 37 -5.16 1.51 18.64
N ASP A 38 -4.69 0.33 18.31
CA ASP A 38 -4.85 -0.87 19.13
C ASP A 38 -3.50 -1.25 19.79
N PRO A 39 -3.33 -1.01 21.10
CA PRO A 39 -2.11 -1.33 21.82
C PRO A 39 -1.93 -2.83 22.11
N GLU A 40 -2.96 -3.66 21.97
CA GLU A 40 -2.89 -5.12 22.17
C GLU A 40 -2.45 -5.85 20.89
N LEU A 41 -2.69 -5.25 19.72
CA LEU A 41 -2.06 -5.63 18.46
C LEU A 41 -0.60 -5.18 18.46
N PHE A 42 0.27 -5.81 19.27
CA PHE A 42 1.72 -5.59 19.20
C PHE A 42 2.15 -5.47 17.74
N ALA A 43 2.86 -4.38 17.40
CA ALA A 43 3.26 -3.97 16.06
C ALA A 43 3.94 -5.10 15.26
N SER A 44 3.12 -6.02 14.78
CA SER A 44 3.42 -7.01 13.78
C SER A 44 2.83 -6.39 12.54
N SER A 45 3.68 -5.86 11.67
CA SER A 45 3.31 -5.29 10.38
C SER A 45 2.49 -6.25 9.51
N SER A 46 2.30 -7.52 9.92
CA SER A 46 1.42 -8.51 9.30
C SER A 46 -0.08 -8.37 9.59
N HIS A 47 -0.52 -7.43 10.43
CA HIS A 47 -1.96 -7.23 10.72
C HIS A 47 -2.52 -5.86 10.31
N LEU A 48 -1.67 -4.95 9.83
CA LEU A 48 -2.13 -3.70 9.21
C LEU A 48 -2.63 -4.03 7.79
N GLY A 49 -3.69 -3.39 7.30
CA GLY A 49 -4.25 -3.62 5.96
C GLY A 49 -5.28 -4.75 5.81
N VAL A 50 -5.11 -5.89 6.51
CA VAL A 50 -5.89 -7.12 6.23
C VAL A 50 -7.39 -7.03 6.51
N ASN A 51 -7.83 -6.09 7.37
CA ASN A 51 -9.23 -5.95 7.78
C ASN A 51 -10.03 -4.89 6.99
N LEU A 52 -9.40 -4.16 6.06
CA LEU A 52 -10.06 -3.07 5.33
C LEU A 52 -11.31 -3.52 4.53
N VAL A 53 -11.33 -4.78 4.08
CA VAL A 53 -12.41 -5.30 3.22
C VAL A 53 -13.72 -5.53 3.98
N ARG A 54 -13.73 -5.53 5.33
CA ARG A 54 -14.92 -5.96 6.10
C ARG A 54 -15.68 -4.87 6.87
N GLY A 55 -15.31 -3.59 6.80
CA GLY A 55 -16.07 -2.59 7.56
C GLY A 55 -15.77 -1.10 7.40
N GLY A 56 -14.86 -0.69 6.51
CA GLY A 56 -14.51 0.74 6.36
C GLY A 56 -13.73 1.33 7.55
N THR A 57 -12.96 0.50 8.26
CA THR A 57 -12.08 0.93 9.35
C THR A 57 -10.65 0.53 9.00
N ILE A 58 -9.72 1.46 9.20
CA ILE A 58 -8.28 1.25 9.09
C ILE A 58 -7.70 1.27 10.50
N THR A 59 -7.06 0.20 10.93
CA THR A 59 -6.34 0.20 12.21
C THR A 59 -4.88 0.52 11.94
N LEU A 60 -4.38 1.62 12.50
CA LEU A 60 -2.97 1.99 12.44
C LEU A 60 -2.38 1.90 13.83
N ASN A 61 -1.47 0.97 14.05
CA ASN A 61 -0.70 0.95 15.28
C ASN A 61 0.56 1.81 15.12
N ALA A 62 0.70 2.82 15.98
CA ALA A 62 1.83 3.77 16.01
C ALA A 62 2.86 3.44 17.11
N ASP A 63 2.65 2.37 17.87
CA ASP A 63 3.51 1.97 18.98
C ASP A 63 4.65 1.07 18.51
N TYR A 64 5.71 1.72 18.06
CA TYR A 64 6.97 1.06 17.77
C TYR A 64 7.79 0.87 19.06
N LEU A 65 8.32 -0.34 19.24
CA LEU A 65 9.24 -0.64 20.34
C LEU A 65 10.39 0.39 20.37
N VAL A 66 10.70 0.92 21.56
CA VAL A 66 11.77 1.93 21.72
C VAL A 66 13.12 1.42 21.21
N THR A 67 13.35 0.11 21.28
CA THR A 67 14.57 -0.59 20.82
C THR A 67 14.59 -0.88 19.33
N ASN A 68 13.51 -0.63 18.59
CA ASN A 68 13.45 -0.87 17.15
C ASN A 68 14.48 0.04 16.44
N ARG A 69 15.35 -0.57 15.62
CA ARG A 69 16.46 0.13 14.95
C ARG A 69 16.03 1.04 13.81
N LEU A 70 14.79 0.93 13.34
CA LEU A 70 14.25 1.69 12.23
C LEU A 70 13.21 2.71 12.73
N CYS A 71 12.18 2.25 13.44
CA CYS A 71 11.04 3.07 13.91
C CYS A 71 11.11 3.48 15.38
N GLY A 72 12.05 2.93 16.16
CA GLY A 72 12.19 3.25 17.57
C GLY A 72 12.67 4.69 17.79
N ARG A 73 12.77 5.11 19.06
CA ARG A 73 13.11 6.51 19.42
C ARG A 73 14.44 6.99 18.85
N ARG A 74 15.39 6.07 18.63
CA ARG A 74 16.70 6.34 18.01
C ARG A 74 16.88 5.60 16.67
N GLY A 75 15.77 5.16 16.08
CA GLY A 75 15.79 4.47 14.81
C GLY A 75 16.19 5.40 13.67
N THR A 76 16.66 4.83 12.56
CA THR A 76 17.14 5.59 11.39
C THR A 76 16.04 6.40 10.69
N ILE A 77 14.79 5.94 10.76
CA ILE A 77 13.61 6.64 10.23
C ILE A 77 12.88 7.37 11.37
N GLY A 78 12.85 6.76 12.55
CA GLY A 78 12.17 7.28 13.73
C GLY A 78 10.66 7.05 13.69
N ARG A 79 10.01 7.32 14.83
CA ARG A 79 8.59 7.02 15.06
C ARG A 79 7.67 7.73 14.06
N GLU A 80 7.88 9.03 13.88
CA GLU A 80 7.03 9.85 13.01
C GLU A 80 7.16 9.45 11.53
N GLY A 81 8.37 9.14 11.08
CA GLY A 81 8.60 8.70 9.70
C GLY A 81 7.98 7.35 9.41
N CYS A 82 8.05 6.40 10.35
CA CYS A 82 7.38 5.12 10.21
C CYS A 82 5.86 5.27 10.24
N PHE A 83 5.33 6.07 11.17
CA PHE A 83 3.90 6.33 11.23
C PHE A 83 3.39 6.92 9.91
N TYR A 84 4.13 7.86 9.34
CA TYR A 84 3.81 8.41 8.03
C TYR A 84 3.84 7.37 6.91
N ALA A 85 4.86 6.49 6.87
CA ALA A 85 4.96 5.43 5.86
C ALA A 85 3.85 4.38 5.99
N ASP A 86 3.51 3.97 7.22
CA ASP A 86 2.40 3.03 7.45
C ASP A 86 1.06 3.70 7.13
N ALA A 87 0.84 4.96 7.52
CA ALA A 87 -0.37 5.69 7.13
C ALA A 87 -0.50 5.80 5.59
N LEU A 88 0.60 6.06 4.88
CA LEU A 88 0.61 6.11 3.42
C LEU A 88 0.21 4.77 2.79
N HIS A 89 0.71 3.65 3.33
CA HIS A 89 0.37 2.29 2.93
C HIS A 89 -1.12 1.98 3.17
N GLU A 90 -1.62 2.22 4.37
CA GLU A 90 -3.01 1.91 4.72
C GLU A 90 -4.02 2.73 3.92
N LEU A 91 -3.72 4.00 3.64
CA LEU A 91 -4.56 4.79 2.74
C LEU A 91 -4.58 4.23 1.31
N GLY A 92 -3.51 3.55 0.87
CA GLY A 92 -3.50 2.79 -0.37
C GLY A 92 -4.52 1.66 -0.38
N HIS A 93 -4.67 0.93 0.73
CA HIS A 93 -5.73 -0.06 0.87
C HIS A 93 -7.13 0.57 0.84
N ALA A 94 -7.31 1.76 1.44
CA ALA A 94 -8.58 2.48 1.40
C ALA A 94 -9.01 2.85 -0.03
N LEU A 95 -8.02 3.07 -0.89
CA LEU A 95 -8.16 3.31 -2.32
C LEU A 95 -8.28 2.00 -3.14
N GLY A 96 -8.31 0.85 -2.49
CA GLY A 96 -8.53 -0.45 -3.11
C GLY A 96 -7.27 -1.14 -3.63
N PHE A 97 -6.07 -0.72 -3.21
CA PHE A 97 -4.85 -1.44 -3.55
C PHE A 97 -4.60 -2.64 -2.62
N SER A 98 -4.21 -3.75 -3.22
CA SER A 98 -3.77 -4.98 -2.57
C SER A 98 -2.29 -4.88 -2.19
N HIS A 99 -1.81 -5.87 -1.43
CA HIS A 99 -0.38 -6.04 -1.23
C HIS A 99 0.29 -6.56 -2.51
N ASP A 100 1.30 -5.86 -3.01
CA ASP A 100 2.05 -6.29 -4.20
C ASP A 100 2.74 -7.65 -4.02
N HIS A 101 3.14 -7.97 -2.79
CA HIS A 101 3.88 -9.19 -2.51
C HIS A 101 3.04 -10.47 -2.56
N VAL A 102 1.70 -10.37 -2.58
CA VAL A 102 0.83 -11.53 -2.78
C VAL A 102 0.78 -11.96 -4.25
N SER A 103 1.41 -11.21 -5.16
CA SER A 103 1.50 -11.57 -6.56
C SER A 103 2.37 -12.82 -6.79
N PRO A 104 1.97 -13.73 -7.71
CA PRO A 104 2.82 -14.84 -8.16
C PRO A 104 4.13 -14.38 -8.81
N ARG A 105 4.26 -13.09 -9.14
CA ARG A 105 5.47 -12.49 -9.70
C ARG A 105 6.50 -12.07 -8.64
N ALA A 106 6.21 -12.27 -7.35
CA ALA A 106 7.05 -11.89 -6.22
C ALA A 106 7.68 -13.09 -5.46
N PRO A 107 8.13 -14.20 -6.09
CA PRO A 107 8.51 -15.41 -5.36
C PRO A 107 9.70 -15.20 -4.41
N ASP A 108 10.66 -14.35 -4.78
CA ASP A 108 11.81 -14.01 -3.93
C ASP A 108 11.42 -13.18 -2.72
N CYS A 109 10.33 -12.41 -2.82
CA CYS A 109 9.80 -11.62 -1.72
C CYS A 109 9.10 -12.53 -0.70
N VAL A 110 8.15 -13.36 -1.16
CA VAL A 110 7.42 -14.32 -0.33
C VAL A 110 8.40 -15.23 0.44
N ALA A 111 9.46 -15.71 -0.23
CA ALA A 111 10.47 -16.55 0.39
C ALA A 111 11.27 -15.88 1.53
N ARG A 112 11.29 -14.54 1.60
CA ARG A 112 11.98 -13.77 2.65
C ARG A 112 11.09 -13.43 3.83
N GLN A 113 9.77 -13.64 3.72
CA GLN A 113 8.83 -13.33 4.78
C GLN A 113 8.85 -14.42 5.85
N SER A 114 8.91 -14.01 7.12
CA SER A 114 8.81 -14.93 8.26
C SER A 114 7.42 -15.55 8.39
N THR A 115 6.40 -14.82 7.94
CA THR A 115 4.99 -15.20 7.91
C THR A 115 4.42 -14.74 6.57
N PRO A 116 4.62 -15.51 5.49
CA PRO A 116 4.15 -15.12 4.17
C PRO A 116 2.62 -15.08 4.13
N GLU A 117 2.09 -14.05 3.48
CA GLU A 117 0.67 -14.01 3.12
C GLU A 117 0.38 -14.99 1.98
N ALA A 118 -0.88 -15.41 1.85
CA ALA A 118 -1.28 -16.29 0.77
C ALA A 118 -1.14 -15.56 -0.58
N GLU A 119 -0.57 -16.26 -1.56
CA GLU A 119 -0.52 -15.77 -2.94
C GLU A 119 -1.94 -15.61 -3.49
N ASP A 120 -2.19 -14.51 -4.20
CA ASP A 120 -3.41 -14.25 -4.97
C ASP A 120 -3.10 -14.43 -6.46
N ALA A 121 -3.59 -15.52 -7.05
CA ALA A 121 -3.35 -15.85 -8.44
C ALA A 121 -3.91 -14.81 -9.44
N ASP A 122 -4.89 -14.00 -9.02
CA ASP A 122 -5.47 -12.94 -9.84
C ASP A 122 -4.66 -11.62 -9.72
N GLU A 123 -3.81 -11.49 -8.70
CA GLU A 123 -2.92 -10.34 -8.51
C GLU A 123 -1.67 -10.47 -9.38
N THR A 124 -1.81 -10.15 -10.65
CA THR A 124 -0.72 -10.25 -11.63
C THR A 124 0.24 -9.06 -11.63
N TYR A 125 -0.03 -8.03 -10.83
CA TYR A 125 0.81 -6.84 -10.69
C TYR A 125 1.85 -7.02 -9.59
N TYR A 126 3.08 -6.58 -9.85
CA TYR A 126 4.14 -6.56 -8.84
C TYR A 126 5.09 -5.41 -9.14
N ASP A 127 5.18 -4.46 -8.21
CA ASP A 127 6.21 -3.42 -8.15
C ASP A 127 7.11 -3.62 -6.92
N PRO A 128 8.41 -3.96 -7.12
CA PRO A 128 9.35 -4.11 -6.01
C PRO A 128 9.57 -2.82 -5.20
N ALA A 129 9.23 -1.67 -5.77
CA ALA A 129 9.40 -0.36 -5.14
C ALA A 129 8.11 0.23 -4.57
N SER A 130 6.97 -0.47 -4.67
CA SER A 130 5.68 0.03 -4.19
C SER A 130 5.69 0.24 -2.67
N ILE A 131 4.94 1.25 -2.21
CA ILE A 131 4.60 1.40 -0.79
C ILE A 131 3.79 0.19 -0.28
N MET A 132 3.04 -0.49 -1.15
CA MET A 132 2.20 -1.65 -0.86
C MET A 132 2.98 -2.98 -0.74
N ASN A 133 4.29 -2.96 -0.98
CA ASN A 133 5.13 -4.14 -0.94
C ASN A 133 5.93 -4.24 0.37
N TYR A 134 5.66 -5.24 1.21
CA TYR A 134 6.42 -5.45 2.45
C TYR A 134 7.88 -5.85 2.24
N CYS A 135 8.26 -6.33 1.05
CA CYS A 135 9.65 -6.61 0.72
C CYS A 135 10.41 -5.39 0.22
N ASN A 136 9.73 -4.27 -0.03
CA ASN A 136 10.40 -3.02 -0.31
C ASN A 136 11.05 -2.48 0.98
N ALA A 137 12.36 -2.70 1.13
CA ALA A 137 13.11 -2.22 2.28
C ALA A 137 13.08 -0.69 2.42
N GLU A 138 12.80 0.03 1.33
CA GLU A 138 12.77 1.48 1.28
C GLU A 138 11.37 2.07 1.53
N ARG A 139 10.33 1.23 1.75
CA ARG A 139 8.95 1.68 1.99
C ARG A 139 8.85 2.67 3.15
N TRP A 140 9.73 2.51 4.15
CA TRP A 140 9.82 3.38 5.33
C TRP A 140 10.27 4.82 5.02
N LYS A 141 10.75 5.11 3.81
CA LYS A 141 10.98 6.48 3.36
C LYS A 141 9.67 7.22 3.05
N GLY A 142 8.53 6.54 3.03
CA GLY A 142 7.20 7.12 2.84
C GLY A 142 7.04 7.77 1.47
N ARG A 143 7.45 7.06 0.40
CA ARG A 143 7.37 7.57 -0.97
C ARG A 143 6.53 6.63 -1.81
N LEU A 144 5.63 7.20 -2.60
CA LEU A 144 4.94 6.48 -3.67
C LEU A 144 5.95 6.18 -4.77
N SER A 145 5.93 4.96 -5.29
CA SER A 145 6.68 4.60 -6.48
C SER A 145 6.06 5.29 -7.71
N PRO A 146 6.80 5.38 -8.84
CA PRO A 146 6.20 5.82 -10.10
C PRO A 146 4.99 4.98 -10.54
N ALA A 147 4.97 3.70 -10.17
CA ALA A 147 3.91 2.78 -10.53
C ALA A 147 2.69 2.91 -9.59
N ASP A 148 2.89 3.19 -8.30
CA ASP A 148 1.83 3.59 -7.36
C ASP A 148 1.10 4.84 -7.88
N VAL A 149 1.86 5.87 -8.26
CA VAL A 149 1.33 7.13 -8.83
C VAL A 149 0.55 6.87 -10.13
N CYS A 150 1.10 6.05 -11.03
CA CYS A 150 0.41 5.73 -12.28
C CYS A 150 -0.91 4.98 -12.01
N SER A 151 -0.89 3.97 -11.13
CA SER A 151 -2.04 3.12 -10.84
C SER A 151 -3.18 3.90 -10.19
N ILE A 152 -2.88 4.84 -9.28
CA ILE A 152 -3.92 5.69 -8.69
C ILE A 152 -4.51 6.68 -9.70
N SER A 153 -3.67 7.28 -10.56
CA SER A 153 -4.14 8.12 -11.64
C SER A 153 -4.97 7.35 -12.67
N ALA A 154 -4.66 6.08 -12.93
CA ALA A 154 -5.46 5.22 -13.79
C ALA A 154 -6.85 4.94 -13.19
N ALA A 155 -6.92 4.71 -11.88
CA ALA A 155 -8.16 4.37 -11.18
C ALA A 155 -9.08 5.59 -10.99
N TYR A 156 -8.54 6.71 -10.52
CA TYR A 156 -9.33 7.88 -10.11
C TYR A 156 -9.19 9.09 -11.04
N GLY A 157 -8.16 9.10 -11.91
CA GLY A 157 -7.76 10.25 -12.71
C GLY A 157 -6.65 11.05 -12.03
N GLY A 158 -5.67 11.49 -12.80
CA GLY A 158 -4.61 12.37 -12.36
C GLY A 158 -5.08 13.81 -12.17
N PRO A 159 -4.23 14.68 -11.57
CA PRO A 159 -4.62 16.04 -11.16
C PRO A 159 -5.04 16.93 -12.33
N HIS A 160 -4.56 16.63 -13.54
CA HIS A 160 -4.85 17.38 -14.75
C HIS A 160 -5.88 16.67 -15.66
N GLY A 161 -6.57 15.65 -15.14
CA GLY A 161 -7.56 14.87 -15.89
C GLY A 161 -6.96 13.79 -16.78
N ASP A 162 -5.64 13.57 -16.71
CA ASP A 162 -4.98 12.43 -17.33
C ASP A 162 -5.46 11.11 -16.72
N ARG A 163 -5.58 10.08 -17.54
CA ARG A 163 -5.91 8.73 -17.09
C ARG A 163 -5.03 7.74 -17.84
N PRO A 164 -3.85 7.40 -17.29
CA PRO A 164 -3.02 6.37 -17.89
C PRO A 164 -3.79 5.04 -17.93
N SER A 165 -3.47 4.21 -18.90
CA SER A 165 -4.03 2.86 -18.95
C SER A 165 -3.40 1.98 -17.87
N ARG A 166 -4.14 0.98 -17.38
CA ARG A 166 -3.57 -0.06 -16.51
C ARG A 166 -2.34 -0.71 -17.14
N ALA A 167 -2.41 -1.01 -18.45
CA ALA A 167 -1.31 -1.60 -19.20
C ALA A 167 -0.03 -0.74 -19.19
N SER A 168 -0.16 0.58 -19.32
CA SER A 168 0.99 1.50 -19.25
C SER A 168 1.60 1.54 -17.86
N CYS A 169 0.79 1.51 -16.79
CA CYS A 169 1.31 1.46 -15.43
C CYS A 169 2.01 0.13 -15.14
N TYR A 170 1.49 -0.97 -15.67
CA TYR A 170 2.08 -2.31 -15.51
C TYR A 170 3.44 -2.41 -16.22
N ALA A 171 3.59 -1.73 -17.35
CA ALA A 171 4.89 -1.67 -18.03
C ALA A 171 5.98 -0.98 -17.21
N MET A 172 5.62 -0.16 -16.22
CA MET A 172 6.57 0.59 -15.39
C MET A 172 7.22 -0.26 -14.29
N THR A 173 6.59 -1.37 -13.87
CA THR A 173 7.06 -2.13 -12.71
C THR A 173 8.28 -3.02 -12.99
N GLY A 174 8.80 -2.99 -14.22
CA GLY A 174 10.01 -3.73 -14.59
C GLY A 174 9.86 -5.25 -14.49
N ALA A 175 8.63 -5.77 -14.36
CA ALA A 175 8.36 -7.20 -14.45
C ALA A 175 8.49 -7.65 -15.91
N THR A 176 9.73 -7.76 -16.38
CA THR A 176 10.08 -8.35 -17.67
C THR A 176 9.23 -9.60 -17.90
N MET A 177 8.50 -9.64 -19.02
CA MET A 177 8.16 -10.91 -19.64
C MET A 177 9.48 -11.67 -19.83
N ARG A 178 9.82 -12.60 -18.92
CA ARG A 178 10.73 -13.68 -19.30
C ARG A 178 10.03 -14.41 -20.44
N GLY A 179 10.70 -14.40 -21.59
CA GLY A 179 10.09 -14.58 -22.89
C GLY A 179 9.35 -15.89 -23.09
N ARG A 180 8.52 -15.89 -24.14
CA ARG A 180 8.11 -17.07 -24.88
C ARG A 180 9.28 -18.05 -24.99
N VAL A 181 9.19 -19.20 -24.34
CA VAL A 181 9.89 -20.39 -24.83
C VAL A 181 9.01 -20.95 -25.95
N THR A 182 9.27 -20.49 -27.17
CA THR A 182 8.90 -21.24 -28.38
C THR A 182 9.74 -22.51 -28.41
N GLY A 183 9.26 -23.58 -27.79
CA GLY A 183 9.81 -24.91 -27.94
C GLY A 183 9.26 -25.57 -29.20
N ARG A 184 9.81 -25.24 -30.38
CA ARG A 184 9.73 -26.11 -31.56
C ARG A 184 10.97 -26.99 -31.50
N ARG A 185 10.81 -28.28 -31.19
CA ARG A 185 11.88 -29.28 -31.28
C ARG A 185 11.95 -29.82 -32.73
N PRO A 186 13.16 -30.22 -33.19
CA PRO A 186 13.41 -30.71 -34.55
C PRO A 186 12.67 -32.01 -34.84
#